data_AF-A0A6P3AIU3-F1
#
_entry.id   AF-A0A6P3AIU3-F1
#
_cell.length_a   1.000
_cell.length_b   1.000
_cell.length_c   1.000
_cell.angle_alpha   90.00
_cell.angle_beta   90.00
_cell.angle_gamma   90.00
#
_symmetry.space_group_name_H-M   'P 1'
#
loop_
_entity.id
_entity.type
_entity.pdbx_description
1 polymer ?
#
loop_
_entity_poly.entity_id
_entity_poly.type
_entity_poly.pdbx_seq_one_letter_code
_entity_poly.pdbx_strand_id
1 'polypeptide(L)'
;MLLRDLVAQYGPLLVFANVLAAAIGLPVPAMPTLVLFGAMSAMHPAMIGSQLVTVVALSVLGALIGDTVWYLAGRRFGGTTLKTICRLSLSRDSCVKKTERFFGRYGVRVLAVARFIPGLSLVSVPMAGAFGTRYRTFVGYDALGAALWTIVGLVIGVMFYRQIDWLFAGAGQLGRVALLVAVAVLAVYAAVRWMRRRALIRQLASARVGVDELDAMLRDTSAPVVLDVRSPEHRKLDPFTIPGAQFADERQIGDIVARYPFSQKFVVYCSCPNEFTAALMAKRLLDAGFTDALALRGGLDAWRDTGRQLTSLVEDMPAANDPVAGLHKPA
;
A
#
# COMPACT_ATOMS: atom_id res chain seq x y z
N MET A 1 -22.83 -39.32 9.79
CA MET A 1 -22.77 -38.66 11.11
C MET A 1 -21.40 -38.05 11.33
N LEU A 2 -20.32 -38.84 11.32
CA LEU A 2 -18.91 -38.40 11.46
C LEU A 2 -18.49 -37.17 10.62
N LEU A 3 -18.80 -37.10 9.31
CA LEU A 3 -18.43 -35.95 8.47
C LEU A 3 -19.19 -34.67 8.84
N ARG A 4 -20.41 -34.79 9.36
CA ARG A 4 -21.29 -33.66 9.73
C ARG A 4 -20.82 -33.02 11.04
N ASP A 5 -20.44 -33.84 12.01
CA ASP A 5 -19.89 -33.39 13.30
C ASP A 5 -18.51 -32.75 13.10
N LEU A 6 -17.70 -33.32 12.18
CA LEU A 6 -16.40 -32.74 11.81
C LEU A 6 -16.56 -31.35 11.17
N VAL A 7 -17.49 -31.17 10.24
CA VAL A 7 -17.69 -29.84 9.62
C VAL A 7 -18.26 -28.83 10.60
N ALA A 8 -19.18 -29.22 11.49
CA ALA A 8 -19.71 -28.34 12.51
C ALA A 8 -18.64 -27.95 13.55
N GLN A 9 -17.72 -28.85 13.89
CA GLN A 9 -16.69 -28.58 14.89
C GLN A 9 -15.47 -27.85 14.31
N TYR A 10 -15.05 -28.21 13.09
CA TYR A 10 -13.86 -27.64 12.45
C TYR A 10 -14.16 -26.48 11.49
N GLY A 11 -15.42 -26.26 11.08
CA GLY A 11 -15.81 -25.19 10.16
C GLY A 11 -15.38 -23.78 10.64
N PRO A 12 -15.74 -23.36 11.87
CA PRO A 12 -15.30 -22.09 12.43
C PRO A 12 -13.77 -21.98 12.55
N LEU A 13 -13.09 -23.08 12.91
CA LEU A 13 -11.63 -23.14 13.04
C LEU A 13 -10.92 -23.05 11.68
N LEU A 14 -11.49 -23.64 10.63
CA LEU A 14 -10.99 -23.53 9.26
C LEU A 14 -11.10 -22.09 8.76
N VAL A 15 -12.22 -21.42 9.04
CA VAL A 15 -12.37 -20.00 8.71
C VAL A 15 -11.32 -19.17 9.46
N PHE A 16 -11.16 -19.40 10.77
CA PHE A 16 -10.11 -18.74 11.57
C PHE A 16 -8.72 -18.91 10.94
N ALA A 17 -8.31 -20.16 10.68
CA ALA A 17 -6.99 -20.47 10.16
C ALA A 17 -6.77 -19.85 8.77
N ASN A 18 -7.79 -19.89 7.90
CA ASN A 18 -7.70 -19.35 6.55
C ASN A 18 -7.66 -17.81 6.54
N VAL A 19 -8.46 -17.16 7.39
CA VAL A 19 -8.43 -15.68 7.53
C VAL A 19 -7.12 -15.23 8.15
N LEU A 20 -6.62 -15.93 9.18
CA LEU A 20 -5.31 -15.68 9.76
C LEU A 20 -4.20 -15.82 8.71
N ALA A 21 -4.19 -16.92 7.94
CA ALA A 21 -3.25 -17.15 6.86
C ALA A 21 -3.28 -16.03 5.81
N ALA A 22 -4.48 -15.58 5.41
CA ALA A 22 -4.62 -14.44 4.50
C ALA A 22 -4.08 -13.13 5.11
N ALA A 23 -4.36 -12.88 6.39
CA ALA A 23 -3.95 -11.66 7.10
C ALA A 23 -2.42 -11.58 7.27
N ILE A 24 -1.74 -12.71 7.51
CA ILE A 24 -0.27 -12.76 7.55
C ILE A 24 0.38 -12.70 6.14
N GLY A 25 -0.43 -12.72 5.07
CA GLY A 25 0.02 -12.51 3.70
C GLY A 25 0.16 -13.76 2.84
N LEU A 26 -0.35 -14.92 3.26
CA LEU A 26 -0.41 -16.10 2.39
C LEU A 26 -1.46 -15.88 1.30
N PRO A 27 -1.22 -16.33 0.05
CA PRO A 27 -2.14 -16.16 -1.08
C PRO A 27 -3.28 -17.19 -1.01
N VAL A 28 -4.05 -17.19 0.08
CA VAL A 28 -5.19 -18.08 0.29
C VAL A 28 -6.53 -17.38 0.04
N PRO A 29 -7.52 -18.07 -0.55
CA PRO A 29 -8.82 -17.48 -0.88
C PRO A 29 -9.73 -17.38 0.35
N ALA A 30 -9.54 -16.37 1.20
CA ALA A 30 -10.33 -16.19 2.41
C ALA A 30 -11.80 -15.78 2.16
N MET A 31 -12.07 -14.93 1.15
CA MET A 31 -13.44 -14.57 0.77
C MET A 31 -14.27 -15.79 0.32
N PRO A 32 -13.80 -16.64 -0.61
CA PRO A 32 -14.51 -17.85 -0.99
C PRO A 32 -14.85 -18.78 0.16
N THR A 33 -13.97 -18.93 1.17
CA THR A 33 -14.29 -19.76 2.34
C THR A 33 -15.44 -19.19 3.18
N LEU A 34 -15.52 -17.86 3.31
CA LEU A 34 -16.62 -17.21 4.01
C LEU A 34 -17.95 -17.33 3.24
N VAL A 35 -17.90 -17.16 1.92
CA VAL A 35 -19.07 -17.37 1.05
C VAL A 35 -19.57 -18.81 1.15
N LEU A 36 -18.66 -19.79 1.13
CA LEU A 36 -19.03 -21.20 1.29
C LEU A 36 -19.66 -21.47 2.66
N PHE A 37 -19.06 -20.96 3.74
CA PHE A 37 -19.62 -21.10 5.08
C PHE A 37 -21.02 -20.48 5.18
N GLY A 38 -21.21 -19.28 4.61
CA GLY A 38 -22.50 -18.61 4.51
C GLY A 38 -23.54 -19.46 3.78
N ALA A 39 -23.18 -20.03 2.63
CA ALA A 39 -24.07 -20.90 1.86
C ALA A 39 -24.46 -22.16 2.65
N MET A 40 -23.50 -22.79 3.32
CA MET A 40 -23.76 -23.94 4.18
C MET A 40 -24.66 -23.60 5.37
N SER A 41 -24.53 -22.40 5.93
CA SER A 41 -25.41 -21.94 7.01
C SER A 41 -26.87 -21.82 6.59
N ALA A 42 -27.12 -21.42 5.33
CA ALA A 42 -28.46 -21.35 4.75
C ALA A 42 -29.03 -22.74 4.42
N MET A 43 -28.19 -23.67 3.96
CA MET A 43 -28.60 -25.05 3.66
C MET A 43 -28.91 -25.86 4.92
N HIS A 44 -28.23 -25.58 6.04
CA HIS A 44 -28.38 -26.30 7.30
C HIS A 44 -28.58 -25.35 8.51
N PRO A 45 -29.73 -24.65 8.59
CA PRO A 45 -29.94 -23.56 9.55
C PRO A 45 -29.84 -24.00 11.02
N ALA A 46 -30.31 -25.20 11.34
CA ALA A 46 -30.40 -25.71 12.71
C ALA A 46 -29.03 -25.97 13.38
N MET A 47 -27.96 -26.16 12.60
CA MET A 47 -26.63 -26.49 13.14
C MET A 47 -25.58 -25.42 12.85
N ILE A 48 -25.57 -24.88 11.63
CA ILE A 48 -24.52 -23.95 11.17
C ILE A 48 -24.96 -22.49 11.38
N GLY A 49 -26.28 -22.22 11.37
CA GLY A 49 -26.81 -20.88 11.62
C GLY A 49 -26.45 -20.33 13.00
N SER A 50 -26.44 -21.18 14.04
CA SER A 50 -26.03 -20.80 15.40
C SER A 50 -24.55 -20.45 15.52
N GLN A 51 -23.71 -20.89 14.58
CA GLN A 51 -22.27 -20.66 14.58
C GLN A 51 -21.85 -19.38 13.85
N LEU A 52 -22.79 -18.66 13.20
CA LEU A 52 -22.47 -17.44 12.45
C LEU A 52 -21.76 -16.39 13.32
N VAL A 53 -22.22 -16.21 14.56
CA VAL A 53 -21.60 -15.27 15.51
C VAL A 53 -20.18 -15.72 15.85
N THR A 54 -19.98 -17.00 16.12
CA THR A 54 -18.66 -17.59 16.41
C THR A 54 -17.70 -17.41 15.23
N VAL A 55 -18.17 -17.64 14.00
CA VAL A 55 -17.38 -17.48 12.78
C VAL A 55 -16.99 -16.03 12.55
N VAL A 56 -17.92 -15.09 12.77
CA VAL A 56 -17.59 -13.65 12.71
C VAL A 56 -16.53 -13.30 13.75
N ALA A 57 -16.71 -13.72 15.01
CA ALA A 57 -15.76 -13.44 16.08
C ALA A 57 -14.37 -14.03 15.77
N LEU A 58 -14.30 -15.29 15.35
CA LEU A 58 -13.05 -15.95 15.00
C LEU A 58 -12.39 -15.35 13.76
N SER A 59 -13.15 -15.02 12.72
CA SER A 59 -12.62 -14.32 11.53
C SER A 59 -11.99 -12.99 11.92
N VAL A 60 -12.69 -12.19 12.74
CA VAL A 60 -12.17 -10.92 13.25
C VAL A 60 -10.91 -11.13 14.08
N LEU A 61 -10.88 -12.13 14.97
CA LEU A 61 -9.68 -12.45 15.77
C LEU A 61 -8.50 -12.86 14.89
N GLY A 62 -8.71 -13.76 13.91
CA GLY A 62 -7.67 -14.20 12.99
C GLY A 62 -7.09 -13.03 12.18
N ALA A 63 -7.96 -12.14 11.70
CA ALA A 63 -7.55 -10.93 11.01
C ALA A 63 -6.74 -10.00 11.94
N LEU A 64 -7.25 -9.71 13.13
CA LEU A 64 -6.58 -8.84 14.10
C LEU A 64 -5.20 -9.36 14.50
N ILE A 65 -5.02 -10.67 14.66
CA ILE A 65 -3.71 -11.26 15.00
C ILE A 65 -2.71 -10.99 13.87
N GLY A 66 -3.08 -11.32 12.63
CA GLY A 66 -2.20 -11.11 11.47
C GLY A 66 -1.90 -9.63 11.23
N ASP A 67 -2.93 -8.79 11.29
CA ASP A 67 -2.79 -7.35 11.06
C ASP A 67 -2.04 -6.64 12.19
N THR A 68 -2.12 -7.14 13.44
CA THR A 68 -1.31 -6.62 14.55
C THR A 68 0.18 -6.86 14.31
N VAL A 69 0.57 -8.01 13.75
CA VAL A 69 1.98 -8.29 13.39
C VAL A 69 2.47 -7.24 12.39
N TRP A 70 1.69 -6.96 11.34
CA TRP A 70 2.03 -5.96 10.34
C TRP A 70 2.02 -4.53 10.88
N TYR A 71 1.06 -4.19 11.75
CA TYR A 71 1.02 -2.89 12.43
C TYR A 71 2.26 -2.67 13.29
N LEU A 72 2.67 -3.67 14.07
CA LEU A 72 3.88 -3.60 14.91
C LEU A 72 5.15 -3.50 14.05
N ALA A 73 5.22 -4.27 12.96
CA ALA A 73 6.32 -4.15 12.00
C ALA A 73 6.37 -2.75 11.38
N GLY A 74 5.23 -2.18 10.99
CA GLY A 74 5.13 -0.80 10.52
C GLY A 74 5.57 0.22 11.58
N ARG A 75 5.19 0.02 12.84
CA ARG A 75 5.54 0.90 13.95
C ARG A 75 7.01 0.83 14.34
N ARG A 76 7.64 -0.35 14.22
CA ARG A 76 9.04 -0.56 14.60
C ARG A 76 10.02 -0.17 13.49
N PHE A 77 9.69 -0.47 12.24
CA PHE A 77 10.59 -0.27 11.09
C PHE A 77 10.14 0.87 10.14
N GLY A 78 9.02 1.54 10.43
CA GLY A 78 8.57 2.74 9.72
C GLY A 78 8.40 2.53 8.21
N GLY A 79 8.93 3.48 7.41
CA GLY A 79 8.90 3.43 5.95
C GLY A 79 9.64 2.25 5.33
N THR A 80 10.54 1.59 6.08
CA THR A 80 11.30 0.42 5.59
C THR A 80 10.39 -0.80 5.39
N THR A 81 9.40 -1.02 6.27
CA THR A 81 8.37 -2.07 6.09
C THR A 81 7.60 -1.87 4.79
N LEU A 82 7.22 -0.62 4.50
CA LEU A 82 6.51 -0.27 3.27
C LEU A 82 7.37 -0.52 2.02
N LYS A 83 8.67 -0.18 2.05
CA LYS A 83 9.61 -0.49 0.95
C LYS A 83 9.70 -2.01 0.70
N THR A 84 9.74 -2.84 1.74
CA THR A 84 9.82 -4.31 1.61
C THR A 84 8.54 -4.92 1.04
N ILE A 85 7.37 -4.52 1.54
CA ILE A 85 6.07 -5.00 1.04
C ILE A 85 5.85 -4.53 -0.41
N CYS A 86 6.15 -3.26 -0.71
CA CYS A 86 6.02 -2.74 -2.07
C CYS A 86 7.06 -3.33 -3.03
N ARG A 87 8.20 -3.87 -2.56
CA ARG A 87 9.13 -4.64 -3.40
C ARG A 87 8.51 -5.95 -3.89
N LEU A 88 7.59 -6.56 -3.14
CA LEU A 88 6.90 -7.79 -3.54
C LEU A 88 5.70 -7.53 -4.50
N SER A 89 5.18 -6.29 -4.54
CA SER A 89 4.04 -5.94 -5.40
C SER A 89 4.42 -5.74 -6.88
N LEU A 90 3.57 -6.23 -7.80
CA LEU A 90 3.77 -6.16 -9.25
C LEU A 90 3.77 -4.71 -9.81
N SER A 91 3.29 -3.74 -9.03
CA SER A 91 3.20 -2.31 -9.41
C SER A 91 3.71 -1.39 -8.29
N ARG A 92 5.01 -1.55 -7.96
CA ARG A 92 5.70 -0.92 -6.84
C ARG A 92 5.48 0.60 -6.71
N ASP A 93 5.43 1.33 -7.82
CA ASP A 93 5.46 2.81 -7.84
C ASP A 93 4.09 3.44 -7.55
N SER A 94 3.01 2.87 -8.11
CA SER A 94 1.65 3.29 -7.79
C SER A 94 1.18 2.79 -6.42
N CYS A 95 1.72 1.65 -5.95
CA CYS A 95 1.34 1.05 -4.67
C CYS A 95 1.71 1.97 -3.50
N VAL A 96 2.94 2.51 -3.49
CA VAL A 96 3.40 3.46 -2.46
C VAL A 96 2.61 4.76 -2.56
N LYS A 97 2.66 5.45 -3.72
CA LYS A 97 2.12 6.83 -3.84
C LYS A 97 0.60 6.92 -3.76
N LYS A 98 -0.15 5.92 -4.22
CA LYS A 98 -1.62 5.93 -4.18
C LYS A 98 -2.12 5.61 -2.78
N THR A 99 -1.46 4.68 -2.09
CA THR A 99 -1.83 4.28 -0.73
C THR A 99 -1.41 5.32 0.30
N GLU A 100 -0.22 5.92 0.16
CA GLU A 100 0.23 7.10 0.94
C GLU A 100 -0.79 8.23 0.89
N ARG A 101 -1.22 8.63 -0.30
CA ARG A 101 -2.23 9.70 -0.45
C ARG A 101 -3.60 9.32 0.10
N PHE A 102 -4.03 8.07 -0.09
CA PHE A 102 -5.33 7.62 0.41
C PHE A 102 -5.35 7.56 1.94
N PHE A 103 -4.27 7.09 2.55
CA PHE A 103 -4.07 7.12 4.00
C PHE A 103 -3.85 8.55 4.52
N GLY A 104 -3.16 9.42 3.78
CA GLY A 104 -3.00 10.84 4.14
C GLY A 104 -4.33 11.58 4.23
N ARG A 105 -5.28 11.26 3.34
CA ARG A 105 -6.60 11.92 3.30
C ARG A 105 -7.61 11.34 4.30
N TYR A 106 -7.68 10.02 4.44
CA TYR A 106 -8.71 9.34 5.24
C TYR A 106 -8.17 8.74 6.55
N GLY A 107 -6.86 8.66 6.71
CA GLY A 107 -6.17 8.14 7.90
C GLY A 107 -6.50 6.68 8.19
N VAL A 108 -6.53 6.36 9.48
CA VAL A 108 -6.89 5.05 10.03
C VAL A 108 -8.29 4.57 9.62
N ARG A 109 -9.19 5.48 9.22
CA ARG A 109 -10.56 5.14 8.79
C ARG A 109 -10.58 4.25 7.53
N VAL A 110 -9.51 4.31 6.72
CA VAL A 110 -9.35 3.47 5.53
C VAL A 110 -9.41 1.98 5.89
N LEU A 111 -8.97 1.58 7.09
CA LEU A 111 -8.97 0.18 7.52
C LEU A 111 -10.36 -0.46 7.52
N ALA A 112 -11.41 0.35 7.73
CA ALA A 112 -12.80 -0.13 7.68
C ALA A 112 -13.21 -0.64 6.28
N VAL A 113 -12.60 -0.10 5.22
CA VAL A 113 -12.90 -0.47 3.82
C VAL A 113 -11.75 -1.17 3.11
N ALA A 114 -10.56 -1.23 3.73
CA ALA A 114 -9.34 -1.69 3.09
C ALA A 114 -9.41 -3.15 2.60
N ARG A 115 -10.15 -4.01 3.30
CA ARG A 115 -10.28 -5.43 2.97
C ARG A 115 -11.13 -5.72 1.72
N PHE A 116 -11.96 -4.76 1.29
CA PHE A 116 -12.75 -4.89 0.06
C PHE A 116 -11.95 -4.59 -1.20
N ILE A 117 -10.79 -3.94 -1.07
CA ILE A 117 -9.93 -3.57 -2.20
C ILE A 117 -8.69 -4.47 -2.16
N PRO A 118 -8.51 -5.36 -3.15
CA PRO A 118 -7.37 -6.28 -3.19
C PRO A 118 -6.04 -5.54 -3.03
N GLY A 119 -5.25 -5.97 -2.05
CA GLY A 119 -3.93 -5.43 -1.74
C GLY A 119 -3.90 -4.11 -0.97
N LEU A 120 -5.05 -3.45 -0.71
CA LEU A 120 -5.08 -2.22 0.08
C LEU A 120 -4.82 -2.49 1.56
N SER A 121 -5.44 -3.52 2.14
CA SER A 121 -5.27 -3.92 3.55
C SER A 121 -3.80 -4.22 3.91
N LEU A 122 -3.10 -4.96 3.04
CA LEU A 122 -1.69 -5.34 3.21
C LEU A 122 -0.77 -4.12 3.38
N VAL A 123 -1.15 -2.97 2.84
CA VAL A 123 -0.36 -1.74 2.87
C VAL A 123 -0.87 -0.76 3.93
N SER A 124 -2.19 -0.63 4.10
CA SER A 124 -2.78 0.31 5.05
C SER A 124 -2.51 -0.04 6.52
N VAL A 125 -2.42 -1.33 6.83
CA VAL A 125 -2.15 -1.83 8.20
C VAL A 125 -0.75 -1.45 8.70
N PRO A 126 0.35 -1.79 7.99
CA PRO A 126 1.69 -1.36 8.41
C PRO A 126 1.85 0.16 8.34
N MET A 127 1.16 0.86 7.42
CA MET A 127 1.15 2.32 7.41
C MET A 127 0.53 2.92 8.67
N ALA A 128 -0.58 2.36 9.18
CA ALA A 128 -1.16 2.82 10.44
C ALA A 128 -0.16 2.73 11.60
N GLY A 129 0.69 1.70 11.60
CA GLY A 129 1.82 1.56 12.52
C GLY A 129 2.90 2.62 12.30
N ALA A 130 3.35 2.80 11.06
CA ALA A 130 4.42 3.73 10.68
C ALA A 130 4.08 5.20 10.99
N PHE A 131 2.81 5.60 10.83
CA PHE A 131 2.32 6.94 11.19
C PHE A 131 2.03 7.11 12.70
N GLY A 132 2.37 6.11 13.54
CA GLY A 132 2.22 6.22 14.99
C GLY A 132 0.77 6.24 15.47
N THR A 133 -0.16 5.66 14.70
CA THR A 133 -1.58 5.59 15.11
C THR A 133 -1.70 4.87 16.45
N ARG A 134 -2.47 5.39 17.40
CA ARG A 134 -2.70 4.74 18.70
C ARG A 134 -3.27 3.33 18.49
N TYR A 135 -2.71 2.33 19.18
CA TYR A 135 -3.08 0.91 19.00
C TYR A 135 -4.58 0.65 19.17
N ARG A 136 -5.22 1.29 20.16
CA ARG A 136 -6.68 1.18 20.39
C ARG A 136 -7.50 1.66 19.19
N THR A 137 -7.07 2.74 18.55
CA THR A 137 -7.73 3.28 17.36
C THR A 137 -7.53 2.37 16.16
N PHE A 138 -6.32 1.83 15.98
CA PHE A 138 -6.03 0.83 14.95
C PHE A 138 -6.94 -0.40 15.11
N VAL A 139 -6.94 -1.06 16.28
CA VAL A 139 -7.74 -2.26 16.54
C VAL A 139 -9.24 -1.99 16.33
N GLY A 140 -9.74 -0.81 16.73
CA GLY A 140 -11.15 -0.46 16.53
C GLY A 140 -11.58 -0.40 15.07
N TYR A 141 -10.84 0.32 14.22
CA TYR A 141 -11.15 0.41 12.78
C TYR A 141 -10.84 -0.88 12.03
N ASP A 142 -9.80 -1.59 12.45
CA ASP A 142 -9.42 -2.85 11.83
C ASP A 142 -10.44 -3.96 12.13
N ALA A 143 -10.88 -4.09 13.38
CA ALA A 143 -11.94 -5.01 13.78
C ALA A 143 -13.26 -4.69 13.06
N LEU A 144 -13.61 -3.40 12.95
CA LEU A 144 -14.79 -2.96 12.20
C LEU A 144 -14.72 -3.40 10.73
N GLY A 145 -13.57 -3.18 10.07
CA GLY A 145 -13.36 -3.59 8.70
C GLY A 145 -13.40 -5.11 8.52
N ALA A 146 -12.78 -5.85 9.43
CA ALA A 146 -12.80 -7.32 9.44
C ALA A 146 -14.22 -7.86 9.63
N ALA A 147 -15.00 -7.27 10.54
CA ALA A 147 -16.38 -7.68 10.81
C ALA A 147 -17.27 -7.40 9.61
N LEU A 148 -17.23 -6.20 9.04
CA LEU A 148 -18.01 -5.83 7.86
C LEU A 148 -17.68 -6.74 6.66
N TRP A 149 -16.39 -6.95 6.40
CA TRP A 149 -15.93 -7.82 5.32
C TRP A 149 -16.39 -9.28 5.51
N THR A 150 -16.32 -9.78 6.75
CA THR A 150 -16.78 -11.13 7.09
C THR A 150 -18.29 -11.28 6.90
N ILE A 151 -19.07 -10.33 7.42
CA ILE A 151 -20.53 -10.32 7.30
C ILE A 151 -20.94 -10.29 5.83
N VAL A 152 -20.32 -9.44 5.01
CA VAL A 152 -20.62 -9.37 3.57
C VAL A 152 -20.36 -10.72 2.89
N GLY A 153 -19.21 -11.37 3.16
CA GLY A 153 -18.91 -12.68 2.61
C GLY A 153 -19.96 -13.74 3.00
N LEU A 154 -20.34 -13.78 4.29
CA LEU A 154 -21.37 -14.70 4.79
C LEU A 154 -22.74 -14.43 4.14
N VAL A 155 -23.16 -13.16 4.06
CA VAL A 155 -24.44 -12.76 3.46
C VAL A 155 -24.49 -13.12 1.98
N ILE A 156 -23.42 -12.89 1.23
CA ILE A 156 -23.33 -13.33 -0.18
C ILE A 156 -23.54 -14.84 -0.26
N GLY A 157 -22.88 -15.61 0.61
CA GLY A 157 -23.08 -17.06 0.72
C GLY A 157 -24.54 -17.45 0.96
N VAL A 158 -25.17 -16.81 1.94
CA VAL A 158 -26.58 -17.05 2.30
C VAL A 158 -27.54 -16.67 1.18
N MET A 159 -27.28 -15.59 0.43
CA MET A 159 -28.15 -15.14 -0.65
C MET A 159 -28.05 -16.01 -1.91
N PHE A 160 -26.85 -16.48 -2.24
CA PHE A 160 -26.57 -17.22 -3.49
C PHE A 160 -26.39 -18.73 -3.27
N TYR A 161 -26.82 -19.28 -2.14
CA TYR A 161 -26.60 -20.69 -1.79
C TYR A 161 -27.16 -21.67 -2.82
N ARG A 162 -28.31 -21.37 -3.45
CA ARG A 162 -28.95 -22.24 -4.45
C ARG A 162 -28.15 -22.34 -5.74
N GLN A 163 -27.55 -21.22 -6.17
CA GLN A 163 -26.67 -21.18 -7.34
C GLN A 163 -25.35 -21.89 -7.05
N ILE A 164 -24.84 -21.76 -5.83
CA ILE A 164 -23.63 -22.46 -5.37
C ILE A 164 -23.87 -23.98 -5.39
N ASP A 165 -25.01 -24.44 -4.88
CA ASP A 165 -25.41 -25.85 -4.88
C ASP A 165 -25.56 -26.41 -6.32
N TRP A 166 -26.18 -25.62 -7.21
CA TRP A 166 -26.24 -25.93 -8.66
C TRP A 166 -24.86 -25.97 -9.31
N LEU A 167 -23.95 -25.07 -8.92
CA LEU A 167 -22.59 -25.04 -9.42
C LEU A 167 -21.83 -26.30 -9.02
N PHE A 168 -22.00 -26.78 -7.77
CA PHE A 168 -21.41 -28.03 -7.28
C PHE A 168 -22.04 -29.26 -7.94
N ALA A 169 -23.36 -29.27 -8.16
CA ALA A 169 -24.06 -30.33 -8.87
C ALA A 169 -23.69 -30.39 -10.37
N GLY A 170 -23.34 -29.27 -10.99
CA GLY A 170 -22.88 -29.17 -12.39
C GLY A 170 -21.35 -29.09 -12.59
N ALA A 171 -20.55 -29.24 -11.52
CA ALA A 171 -19.15 -28.80 -11.46
C ALA A 171 -18.14 -29.57 -12.32
N GLY A 172 -18.47 -30.70 -12.91
CA GLY A 172 -17.47 -31.58 -13.52
C GLY A 172 -16.69 -30.94 -14.69
N GLN A 173 -17.38 -30.17 -15.55
CA GLN A 173 -16.82 -29.71 -16.83
C GLN A 173 -16.94 -28.19 -17.05
N LEU A 174 -18.10 -27.57 -16.78
CA LEU A 174 -18.29 -26.12 -16.96
C LEU A 174 -17.49 -25.29 -15.97
N GLY A 175 -17.38 -25.74 -14.71
CA GLY A 175 -16.59 -25.05 -13.68
C GLY A 175 -15.10 -24.98 -14.02
N ARG A 176 -14.54 -26.05 -14.60
CA ARG A 176 -13.13 -26.08 -15.05
C ARG A 176 -12.90 -25.14 -16.22
N VAL A 177 -13.80 -25.11 -17.20
CA VAL A 177 -13.69 -24.20 -18.35
C VAL A 177 -13.83 -22.74 -17.91
N ALA A 178 -14.81 -22.42 -17.06
CA ALA A 178 -14.98 -21.06 -16.52
C ALA A 178 -13.76 -20.60 -15.70
N LEU A 179 -13.20 -21.49 -14.87
CA LEU A 179 -11.98 -21.20 -14.11
C LEU A 179 -10.78 -21.00 -15.04
N LEU A 180 -10.59 -21.85 -16.05
CA LEU A 180 -9.52 -21.71 -17.04
C LEU A 180 -9.63 -20.40 -17.82
N VAL A 181 -10.84 -20.01 -18.24
CA VAL A 181 -11.09 -18.72 -18.91
C VAL A 181 -10.79 -17.56 -17.97
N ALA A 182 -11.24 -17.60 -16.72
CA ALA A 182 -10.94 -16.55 -15.75
C ALA A 182 -9.43 -16.41 -15.50
N VAL A 183 -8.72 -17.52 -15.31
CA VAL A 183 -7.26 -17.54 -15.14
C VAL A 183 -6.55 -17.04 -16.40
N ALA A 184 -7.00 -17.45 -17.60
CA ALA A 184 -6.43 -17.00 -18.86
C ALA A 184 -6.62 -15.49 -19.06
N VAL A 185 -7.81 -14.94 -18.78
CA VAL A 185 -8.07 -13.50 -18.84
C VAL A 185 -7.19 -12.74 -17.85
N LEU A 186 -7.05 -13.24 -16.61
CA LEU A 186 -6.18 -12.65 -15.60
C LEU A 186 -4.70 -12.70 -16.00
N ALA A 187 -4.26 -13.81 -16.59
CA ALA A 187 -2.90 -13.99 -17.09
C ALA A 187 -2.60 -13.07 -18.28
N VAL A 188 -3.53 -12.95 -19.25
CA VAL A 188 -3.41 -12.02 -20.38
C VAL A 188 -3.39 -10.57 -19.89
N TYR A 189 -4.29 -10.20 -18.98
CA TYR A 189 -4.31 -8.87 -18.38
C TYR A 189 -2.98 -8.56 -17.66
N ALA A 190 -2.48 -9.49 -16.86
CA ALA A 190 -1.21 -9.36 -16.16
C ALA A 190 -0.03 -9.25 -17.16
N ALA A 191 -0.01 -10.07 -18.21
CA ALA A 191 1.01 -10.04 -19.26
C ALA A 191 0.99 -8.71 -20.04
N VAL A 192 -0.17 -8.25 -20.50
CA VAL A 192 -0.33 -6.96 -21.20
C VAL A 192 0.12 -5.82 -20.29
N ARG A 193 -0.31 -5.82 -19.02
CA ARG A 193 0.09 -4.79 -18.05
C ARG A 193 1.59 -4.81 -17.79
N TRP A 194 2.20 -5.99 -17.72
CA TRP A 194 3.63 -6.15 -17.53
C TRP A 194 4.44 -5.71 -18.75
N MET A 195 4.00 -6.05 -19.97
CA MET A 195 4.62 -5.60 -21.22
C MET A 195 4.57 -4.08 -21.35
N ARG A 196 3.39 -3.47 -21.15
CA ARG A 196 3.22 -2.01 -21.17
C ARG A 196 4.11 -1.33 -20.12
N ARG A 197 4.19 -1.91 -18.92
CA ARG A 197 5.06 -1.39 -17.85
C ARG A 197 6.55 -1.48 -18.22
N ARG A 198 7.00 -2.60 -18.79
CA ARG A 198 8.39 -2.75 -19.26
C ARG A 198 8.71 -1.75 -20.38
N ALA A 199 7.81 -1.57 -21.34
CA ALA A 199 8.00 -0.61 -22.43
C ALA A 199 8.15 0.82 -21.90
N LEU A 200 7.27 1.23 -20.97
CA LEU A 200 7.35 2.55 -20.34
C LEU A 200 8.64 2.74 -19.53
N ILE A 201 9.04 1.74 -18.74
CA ILE A 201 10.29 1.82 -17.96
C ILE A 201 11.51 1.94 -18.87
N ARG A 202 11.54 1.22 -20.00
CA ARG A 202 12.64 1.34 -20.98
C ARG A 202 12.71 2.73 -21.60
N GLN A 203 11.57 3.31 -21.96
CA GLN A 203 11.52 4.69 -22.49
C GLN A 203 11.98 5.72 -21.46
N LEU A 204 11.70 5.49 -20.18
CA LEU A 204 12.06 6.38 -19.07
C LEU A 204 13.50 6.18 -18.56
N ALA A 205 14.21 5.14 -19.02
CA ALA A 205 15.54 4.80 -18.51
C ALA A 205 16.67 5.65 -19.10
N SER A 206 16.45 6.35 -20.22
CA SER A 206 17.50 7.05 -20.98
C SER A 206 17.89 8.42 -20.41
N ALA A 207 17.09 9.00 -19.52
CA ALA A 207 17.31 10.35 -18.97
C ALA A 207 17.58 10.29 -17.45
N ARG A 208 18.75 9.76 -17.05
CA ARG A 208 19.16 9.65 -15.65
C ARG A 208 20.53 10.26 -15.40
N VAL A 209 20.66 10.94 -14.26
CA VAL A 209 21.91 11.55 -13.77
C VAL A 209 22.42 10.80 -12.53
N GLY A 210 23.74 10.69 -12.38
CA GLY A 210 24.36 10.11 -11.19
C GLY A 210 24.33 11.04 -9.97
N VAL A 211 24.55 10.51 -8.77
CA VAL A 211 24.67 11.32 -7.54
C VAL A 211 25.88 12.24 -7.61
N ASP A 212 27.03 11.71 -8.02
CA ASP A 212 28.28 12.48 -8.11
C ASP A 212 28.21 13.57 -9.19
N GLU A 213 27.51 13.28 -10.29
CA GLU A 213 27.29 14.23 -11.37
C GLU A 213 26.36 15.37 -10.94
N LEU A 214 25.23 15.07 -10.27
CA LEU A 214 24.37 16.10 -9.69
C LEU A 214 25.13 16.96 -8.68
N ASP A 215 25.93 16.34 -7.82
CA ASP A 215 26.72 17.03 -6.80
C ASP A 215 27.82 17.93 -7.42
N ALA A 216 28.39 17.56 -8.56
CA ALA A 216 29.26 18.44 -9.33
C ALA A 216 28.48 19.62 -9.92
N MET A 217 27.29 19.38 -10.47
CA MET A 217 26.44 20.41 -11.08
C MET A 217 25.91 21.43 -10.06
N LEU A 218 25.66 21.01 -8.82
CA LEU A 218 25.21 21.90 -7.74
C LEU A 218 26.30 22.88 -7.29
N ARG A 219 27.57 22.63 -7.62
CA ARG A 219 28.70 23.52 -7.30
C ARG A 219 29.02 24.49 -8.44
N ASP A 220 28.38 24.32 -9.60
CA ASP A 220 28.56 25.18 -10.76
C ASP A 220 27.55 26.33 -10.77
N THR A 221 27.85 27.40 -11.52
CA THR A 221 27.06 28.62 -11.62
C THR A 221 25.72 28.36 -12.32
N SER A 222 25.67 27.38 -13.23
CA SER A 222 24.45 26.90 -13.89
C SER A 222 23.82 25.69 -13.18
N ALA A 223 23.65 25.80 -11.86
CA ALA A 223 23.09 24.72 -11.05
C ALA A 223 21.65 24.34 -11.52
N PRO A 224 21.34 23.04 -11.61
CA PRO A 224 19.99 22.59 -11.96
C PRO A 224 19.01 22.88 -10.83
N VAL A 225 17.73 23.07 -11.18
CA VAL A 225 16.65 23.08 -10.20
C VAL A 225 16.37 21.64 -9.79
N VAL A 226 16.61 21.33 -8.52
CA VAL A 226 16.34 20.00 -7.96
C VAL A 226 14.89 19.92 -7.49
N LEU A 227 14.13 18.95 -7.99
CA LEU A 227 12.72 18.75 -7.66
C LEU A 227 12.51 17.48 -6.83
N ASP A 228 11.94 17.65 -5.63
CA ASP A 228 11.43 16.57 -4.80
C ASP A 228 9.97 16.27 -5.17
N VAL A 229 9.74 15.12 -5.81
CA VAL A 229 8.39 14.65 -6.19
C VAL A 229 7.85 13.56 -5.26
N ARG A 230 8.44 13.38 -4.07
CA ARG A 230 7.89 12.48 -3.04
C ARG A 230 6.52 12.98 -2.58
N SER A 231 5.66 12.08 -2.10
CA SER A 231 4.35 12.49 -1.57
C SER A 231 4.55 13.33 -0.29
N PRO A 232 3.67 14.30 0.03
CA PRO A 232 3.72 15.01 1.30
C PRO A 232 3.72 14.08 2.51
N GLU A 233 3.02 12.94 2.40
CA GLU A 233 2.96 11.92 3.45
C GLU A 233 4.31 11.20 3.63
N HIS A 234 5.00 10.88 2.53
CA HIS A 234 6.34 10.29 2.59
C HIS A 234 7.37 11.25 3.18
N ARG A 235 7.26 12.56 2.87
CA ARG A 235 8.11 13.60 3.46
C ARG A 235 7.93 13.76 4.98
N LYS A 236 6.80 13.31 5.54
CA LYS A 236 6.61 13.22 7.00
C LYS A 236 7.30 12.00 7.61
N LEU A 237 7.34 10.89 6.87
CA LEU A 237 8.00 9.65 7.30
C LEU A 237 9.53 9.75 7.16
N ASP A 238 10.00 10.45 6.13
CA ASP A 238 11.41 10.71 5.84
C ASP A 238 11.61 12.22 5.59
N PRO A 239 11.78 13.03 6.65
CA PRO A 239 11.81 14.49 6.60
C PRO A 239 13.15 15.07 6.17
N PHE A 240 13.91 14.34 5.35
CA PHE A 240 15.18 14.80 4.80
C PHE A 240 15.06 15.06 3.30
N THR A 241 15.72 16.08 2.79
CA THR A 241 15.78 16.43 1.36
C THR A 241 17.22 16.67 0.90
N ILE A 242 17.44 16.56 -0.41
CA ILE A 242 18.67 17.08 -1.03
C ILE A 242 18.71 18.61 -0.83
N PRO A 243 19.87 19.19 -0.49
CA PRO A 243 20.00 20.64 -0.30
C PRO A 243 19.49 21.44 -1.51
N GLY A 244 18.71 22.49 -1.24
CA GLY A 244 18.11 23.35 -2.28
C GLY A 244 16.95 22.72 -3.08
N ALA A 245 16.54 21.50 -2.74
CA ALA A 245 15.44 20.84 -3.44
C ALA A 245 14.10 21.53 -3.19
N GLN A 246 13.35 21.76 -4.28
CA GLN A 246 12.00 22.32 -4.24
C GLN A 246 10.97 21.20 -4.34
N PHE A 247 9.92 21.31 -3.53
CA PHE A 247 8.80 20.38 -3.65
C PHE A 247 7.99 20.65 -4.92
N ALA A 248 7.68 19.58 -5.67
CA ALA A 248 6.80 19.64 -6.83
C ALA A 248 5.78 18.50 -6.80
N ASP A 249 4.49 18.82 -6.84
CA ASP A 249 3.46 17.80 -7.09
C ASP A 249 3.45 17.47 -8.60
N GLU A 250 3.58 16.18 -8.91
CA GLU A 250 3.52 15.64 -10.28
C GLU A 250 2.26 16.03 -11.07
N ARG A 251 1.22 16.52 -10.38
CA ARG A 251 -0.06 16.97 -10.96
C ARG A 251 -0.09 18.45 -11.31
N GLN A 252 0.84 19.25 -10.80
CA GLN A 252 0.86 20.71 -10.92
C GLN A 252 2.05 21.19 -11.75
N ILE A 253 2.23 20.60 -12.94
CA ILE A 253 3.32 20.98 -13.84
C ILE A 253 3.15 22.42 -14.37
N GLY A 254 1.90 22.89 -14.49
CA GLY A 254 1.61 24.27 -14.93
C GLY A 254 2.33 25.33 -14.11
N ASP A 255 2.47 25.12 -12.79
CA ASP A 255 3.16 26.06 -11.90
C ASP A 255 4.67 26.14 -12.20
N ILE A 256 5.26 25.02 -12.64
CA ILE A 256 6.68 24.96 -13.02
C ILE A 256 6.88 25.63 -14.38
N VAL A 257 6.01 25.34 -15.35
CA VAL A 257 6.04 25.95 -16.69
C VAL A 257 5.91 27.47 -16.61
N ALA A 258 5.07 27.99 -15.72
CA ALA A 258 4.91 29.43 -15.53
C ALA A 258 6.10 30.10 -14.82
N ARG A 259 6.90 29.35 -14.05
CA ARG A 259 7.96 29.88 -13.18
C ARG A 259 9.35 29.90 -13.82
N TYR A 260 9.64 28.96 -14.72
CA TYR A 260 10.99 28.74 -15.24
C TYR A 260 11.05 28.86 -16.77
N PRO A 261 12.17 29.36 -17.32
CA PRO A 261 12.40 29.35 -18.76
C PRO A 261 12.60 27.92 -19.28
N PHE A 262 12.25 27.64 -20.53
CA PHE A 262 12.37 26.30 -21.14
C PHE A 262 13.82 25.76 -21.26
N SER A 263 14.81 26.65 -21.13
CA SER A 263 16.24 26.31 -21.04
C SER A 263 16.67 25.88 -19.63
N GLN A 264 15.81 26.00 -18.62
CA GLN A 264 16.13 25.60 -17.26
C GLN A 264 16.36 24.09 -17.19
N LYS A 265 17.51 23.73 -16.61
CA LYS A 265 17.84 22.33 -16.31
C LYS A 265 17.15 21.88 -15.02
N PHE A 266 16.52 20.71 -15.06
CA PHE A 266 15.87 20.08 -13.92
C PHE A 266 16.49 18.72 -13.58
N VAL A 267 16.64 18.47 -12.27
CA VAL A 267 16.94 17.13 -11.76
C VAL A 267 15.86 16.73 -10.78
N VAL A 268 15.12 15.67 -11.11
CA VAL A 268 13.98 15.21 -10.33
C VAL A 268 14.36 13.96 -9.54
N TYR A 269 13.95 13.87 -8.27
CA TYR A 269 14.15 12.65 -7.47
C TYR A 269 12.88 12.21 -6.72
N CYS A 270 12.78 10.91 -6.47
CA CYS A 270 11.76 10.28 -5.64
C CYS A 270 12.43 9.25 -4.70
N SER A 271 11.66 8.70 -3.76
CA SER A 271 12.06 7.52 -2.96
C SER A 271 11.39 6.22 -3.44
N CYS A 272 11.05 6.19 -4.73
CA CYS A 272 10.26 5.13 -5.36
C CYS A 272 11.15 4.15 -6.14
N PRO A 273 10.79 2.86 -6.25
CA PRO A 273 11.60 1.88 -6.96
C PRO A 273 11.86 2.27 -8.43
N ASN A 274 13.08 2.06 -8.91
CA ASN A 274 13.52 2.42 -10.26
C ASN A 274 13.26 3.89 -10.63
N GLU A 275 13.14 4.79 -9.64
CA GLU A 275 12.95 6.22 -9.85
C GLU A 275 11.74 6.56 -10.74
N PHE A 276 10.72 5.68 -10.79
CA PHE A 276 9.66 5.76 -11.79
C PHE A 276 8.92 7.10 -11.78
N THR A 277 8.56 7.59 -10.60
CA THR A 277 7.88 8.89 -10.42
C THR A 277 8.75 10.04 -10.89
N ALA A 278 10.04 10.01 -10.58
CA ALA A 278 10.98 11.04 -11.00
C ALA A 278 11.17 11.04 -12.52
N ALA A 279 11.33 9.87 -13.12
CA ALA A 279 11.46 9.74 -14.56
C ALA A 279 10.17 10.14 -15.30
N LEU A 280 8.99 9.79 -14.76
CA LEU A 280 7.70 10.23 -15.32
C LEU A 280 7.56 11.75 -15.26
N MET A 281 7.97 12.38 -14.15
CA MET A 281 7.96 13.84 -14.05
C MET A 281 8.93 14.48 -15.03
N ALA A 282 10.16 13.97 -15.14
CA ALA A 282 11.14 14.45 -16.11
C ALA A 282 10.60 14.37 -17.54
N LYS A 283 9.99 13.23 -17.92
CA LYS A 283 9.32 13.09 -19.21
C LYS A 283 8.22 14.13 -19.43
N ARG A 284 7.38 14.38 -18.42
CA ARG A 284 6.32 15.39 -18.52
C ARG A 284 6.86 16.82 -18.65
N LEU A 285 8.00 17.13 -18.05
CA LEU A 285 8.68 18.42 -18.26
C LEU A 285 9.17 18.54 -19.70
N LEU A 286 9.78 17.48 -20.26
CA LEU A 286 10.18 17.43 -21.66
C LEU A 286 8.98 17.58 -22.61
N ASP A 287 7.89 16.84 -22.36
CA ASP A 287 6.65 16.93 -23.15
C ASP A 287 5.99 18.32 -23.04
N ALA A 288 6.25 19.08 -21.98
CA ALA A 288 5.77 20.45 -21.78
C ALA A 288 6.65 21.53 -22.44
N GLY A 289 7.77 21.14 -23.05
CA GLY A 289 8.66 22.04 -23.80
C GLY A 289 10.01 22.35 -23.13
N PHE A 290 10.27 21.84 -21.93
CA PHE A 290 11.61 21.96 -21.33
C PHE A 290 12.61 21.11 -22.10
N THR A 291 13.86 21.59 -22.19
CA THR A 291 14.90 20.95 -23.00
C THR A 291 15.79 20.00 -22.22
N ASP A 292 15.86 20.15 -20.88
CA ASP A 292 16.80 19.41 -20.05
C ASP A 292 16.18 19.03 -18.70
N ALA A 293 15.68 17.80 -18.61
CA ALA A 293 15.09 17.24 -17.39
C ALA A 293 15.54 15.78 -17.20
N LEU A 294 16.17 15.51 -16.06
CA LEU A 294 16.77 14.20 -15.74
C LEU A 294 16.21 13.66 -14.42
N ALA A 295 16.15 12.33 -14.29
CA ALA A 295 15.84 11.68 -13.01
C ALA A 295 17.13 11.29 -12.27
N LEU A 296 17.22 11.61 -10.98
CA LEU A 296 18.36 11.22 -10.14
C LEU A 296 18.35 9.71 -9.89
N ARG A 297 19.39 9.00 -10.34
CA ARG A 297 19.54 7.55 -10.19
C ARG A 297 19.63 7.17 -8.71
N GLY A 298 18.83 6.21 -8.27
CA GLY A 298 18.74 5.78 -6.87
C GLY A 298 18.01 6.76 -5.94
N GLY A 299 17.60 7.93 -6.44
CA GLY A 299 16.79 8.89 -5.70
C GLY A 299 17.46 9.43 -4.42
N LEU A 300 16.65 9.73 -3.40
CA LEU A 300 17.13 10.27 -2.13
C LEU A 300 18.01 9.26 -1.36
N ASP A 301 17.69 7.98 -1.44
CA ASP A 301 18.44 6.94 -0.72
C ASP A 301 19.88 6.88 -1.23
N ALA A 302 20.09 6.90 -2.55
CA ALA A 302 21.45 6.91 -3.11
C ALA A 302 22.22 8.19 -2.76
N TRP A 303 21.57 9.36 -2.71
CA TRP A 303 22.21 10.58 -2.22
C TRP A 303 22.67 10.41 -0.76
N ARG A 304 21.79 9.89 0.10
CA ARG A 304 22.07 9.63 1.52
C ARG A 304 23.19 8.61 1.72
N ASP A 305 23.19 7.53 0.95
CA ASP A 305 24.18 6.44 1.08
C ASP A 305 25.60 6.89 0.76
N THR A 306 25.76 7.97 0.00
CA THR A 306 27.08 8.59 -0.24
C THR A 306 27.60 9.46 0.91
N GLY A 307 26.84 9.59 2.01
CA GLY A 307 27.23 10.39 3.19
C GLY A 307 27.16 11.90 2.98
N ARG A 308 26.51 12.36 1.91
CA ARG A 308 26.34 13.79 1.59
C ARG A 308 25.34 14.47 2.51
N GLN A 309 25.46 15.80 2.61
CA GLN A 309 24.56 16.61 3.43
C GLN A 309 23.09 16.48 2.98
N LEU A 310 22.21 16.49 3.97
CA LEU A 310 20.76 16.48 3.82
C LEU A 310 20.19 17.68 4.57
N THR A 311 19.14 18.29 4.01
CA THR A 311 18.38 19.34 4.68
C THR A 311 17.20 18.73 5.42
N SER A 312 17.00 19.11 6.69
CA SER A 312 15.84 18.70 7.48
C SER A 312 14.64 19.58 7.15
N LEU A 313 13.48 18.97 6.94
CA LEU A 313 12.20 19.68 6.78
C LEU A 313 11.58 20.08 8.12
N VAL A 314 12.20 19.70 9.25
CA VAL A 314 11.66 19.92 10.61
C VAL A 314 12.17 21.24 11.21
N GLU A 315 13.25 21.82 10.68
CA GLU A 315 13.89 23.04 11.23
C GLU A 315 13.07 24.34 11.06
N ASP A 316 11.99 24.34 10.27
CA ASP A 316 11.08 25.49 10.12
C ASP A 316 9.82 25.43 11.03
N MET A 317 9.76 24.52 12.00
CA MET A 317 8.72 24.55 13.05
C MET A 317 9.26 25.28 14.29
N PRO A 318 8.67 26.41 14.74
CA PRO A 318 9.07 27.00 16.00
C PRO A 318 8.91 25.95 17.10
N ALA A 319 9.97 25.75 17.88
CA ALA A 319 10.01 24.80 18.98
C ALA A 319 8.75 24.98 19.83
N ALA A 320 7.93 23.93 19.90
CA ALA A 320 6.86 23.88 20.88
C ALA A 320 7.52 23.93 22.25
N ASN A 321 7.33 25.04 22.97
CA ASN A 321 7.80 25.24 24.34
C ASN A 321 7.50 23.99 25.18
N ASP A 322 8.56 23.33 25.67
CA ASP A 322 8.48 22.31 26.70
C ASP A 322 8.14 22.99 28.04
N PRO A 323 6.98 22.70 28.68
CA PRO A 323 6.69 23.17 30.01
C PRO A 323 7.10 22.10 31.03
N VAL A 324 8.39 21.73 31.09
CA VAL A 324 8.92 20.89 32.18
C VAL A 324 10.36 21.29 32.52
N ALA A 325 10.53 22.51 33.03
CA ALA A 325 11.74 22.91 33.74
C ALA A 325 11.35 23.81 34.90
N GLY A 326 11.05 23.21 36.06
CA GLY A 326 10.63 24.00 37.21
C GLY A 326 10.36 23.22 38.49
N LEU A 327 11.09 22.14 38.80
CA LEU A 327 11.08 21.55 40.15
C LEU A 327 12.47 20.98 40.50
N HIS A 328 13.42 21.88 40.72
CA HIS A 328 14.51 21.62 41.66
C HIS A 328 14.84 22.92 42.40
N LYS A 329 14.45 22.97 43.66
CA LYS A 329 14.98 23.91 44.66
C LYS A 329 15.63 23.06 45.76
N PRO A 330 16.87 23.34 46.18
CA PRO A 330 17.48 22.71 47.33
C PRO A 330 17.22 23.54 48.60
N ALA A 331 16.87 22.86 49.68
CA ALA A 331 17.23 23.10 51.09
C ALA A 331 16.39 22.16 51.96
#